data_AF-A0A963HPE1-F1
#
_entry.id   AF-A0A963HPE1-F1
#
_cell.length_a   1.000
_cell.length_b   1.000
_cell.length_c   1.000
_cell.angle_alpha   90.00
_cell.angle_beta   90.00
_cell.angle_gamma   90.00
#
_symmetry.space_group_name_H-M   'P 1'
#
loop_
_entity.id
_entity.type
_entity.pdbx_description
1 polymer ?
#
loop_
_entity_poly.entity_id
_entity_poly.type
_entity_poly.pdbx_seq_one_letter_code
_entity_poly.pdbx_strand_id
1 'polypeptide(L)'
;VLYMLTRMGEARDWGTGLPLKASLLGRMSRLEVHHIFPKAQLYKHDYRKSEVNAIANFCFLTKDTNLNISDRLPEIYFAEVAEKHPGALATQWVPMDTALWKIENYLDFLEQRKILLAEEANKRMASLLHNDSQWLEGEVRRFAENTVLGGITSASEESALEELNNWVLAQGLPLGTISYDYTEEGTGQQKAIFDLAWPEGIQEGLSQPIAVMLDEEKETIAMASQAGFRCFTSTEECKRYIKTEILVAE
;
A
#
# COMPACT_ATOMS: atom_id res chain seq x y z
N VAL A 1 10.94 -2.18 5.48
CA VAL A 1 11.08 -3.46 6.22
C VAL A 1 10.98 -4.67 5.29
N LEU A 2 9.86 -4.89 4.58
CA LEU A 2 9.66 -6.10 3.77
C LEU A 2 10.78 -6.38 2.76
N TYR A 3 11.25 -5.36 2.02
CA TYR A 3 12.38 -5.50 1.09
C TYR A 3 13.65 -6.06 1.77
N MET A 4 13.96 -5.53 2.96
CA MET A 4 15.11 -6.00 3.75
C MET A 4 14.93 -7.46 4.16
N LEU A 5 13.73 -7.83 4.63
CA LEU A 5 13.43 -9.22 4.97
C LEU A 5 13.60 -10.14 3.76
N THR A 6 13.07 -9.78 2.59
CA THR A 6 13.24 -10.55 1.35
C THR A 6 14.71 -10.81 1.03
N ARG A 7 15.57 -9.79 1.16
CA ARG A 7 17.00 -9.94 0.85
C ARG A 7 17.76 -10.73 1.92
N MET A 8 17.56 -10.44 3.20
CA MET A 8 18.26 -11.09 4.31
C MET A 8 17.72 -12.50 4.59
N GLY A 9 16.44 -12.73 4.30
CA GLY A 9 15.72 -13.98 4.44
C GLY A 9 16.00 -15.01 3.36
N GLU A 10 16.75 -14.62 2.32
CA GLU A 10 16.93 -15.42 1.11
C GLU A 10 15.59 -15.89 0.50
N ALA A 11 14.58 -15.01 0.54
CA ALA A 11 13.27 -15.26 -0.04
C ALA A 11 13.40 -15.72 -1.50
N ARG A 12 12.66 -16.75 -1.88
CA ARG A 12 12.73 -17.35 -3.21
C ARG A 12 11.61 -16.82 -4.10
N ASP A 13 11.97 -16.60 -5.36
CA ASP A 13 11.02 -16.31 -6.42
C ASP A 13 10.11 -17.52 -6.68
N TRP A 14 8.81 -17.29 -6.83
CA TRP A 14 7.85 -18.38 -6.95
C TRP A 14 7.80 -19.04 -8.33
N GLY A 15 8.32 -18.38 -9.37
CA GLY A 15 8.37 -18.93 -10.73
C GLY A 15 9.64 -19.73 -10.97
N THR A 16 10.77 -19.27 -10.42
CA THR A 16 12.09 -19.87 -10.66
C THR A 16 12.61 -20.71 -9.48
N GLY A 17 12.08 -20.53 -8.27
CA GLY A 17 12.57 -21.16 -7.05
C GLY A 17 13.91 -20.61 -6.55
N LEU A 18 14.49 -19.63 -7.25
CA LEU A 18 15.80 -19.06 -6.93
C LEU A 18 15.69 -17.97 -5.87
N PRO A 19 16.69 -17.81 -4.99
CA PRO A 19 16.74 -16.69 -4.06
C PRO A 19 16.74 -15.34 -4.79
N LEU A 20 15.92 -14.41 -4.31
CA LEU A 20 15.81 -13.04 -4.81
C LEU A 20 17.02 -12.21 -4.38
N LYS A 21 18.18 -12.48 -4.99
CA LYS A 21 19.44 -11.79 -4.71
C LYS A 21 19.59 -10.50 -5.51
N ALA A 22 20.33 -9.54 -4.97
CA ALA A 22 20.60 -8.26 -5.64
C ALA A 22 21.46 -8.43 -6.89
N SER A 23 22.24 -9.52 -6.96
CA SER A 23 23.12 -9.86 -8.07
C SER A 23 22.41 -10.54 -9.25
N LEU A 24 21.10 -10.71 -9.22
CA LEU A 24 20.35 -11.23 -10.36
C LEU A 24 20.40 -10.21 -11.52
N LEU A 25 20.95 -10.62 -12.66
CA LEU A 25 21.16 -9.77 -13.84
C LEU A 25 20.09 -10.02 -14.90
N GLY A 26 19.62 -8.95 -15.55
CA GLY A 26 18.64 -9.01 -16.64
C GLY A 26 17.37 -8.20 -16.35
N ARG A 27 16.78 -7.60 -17.38
CA ARG A 27 15.58 -6.74 -17.23
C ARG A 27 14.39 -7.46 -16.61
N MET A 28 14.26 -8.77 -16.86
CA MET A 28 13.19 -9.61 -16.34
C MET A 28 13.43 -10.11 -14.90
N SER A 29 14.67 -10.01 -14.42
CA SER A 29 15.04 -10.37 -13.05
C SER A 29 14.91 -9.20 -12.07
N ARG A 30 14.41 -8.05 -12.53
CA ARG A 30 14.11 -6.91 -11.66
C ARG A 30 13.03 -7.31 -10.66
N LEU A 31 13.25 -6.91 -9.42
CA LEU A 31 12.33 -7.14 -8.33
C LEU A 31 11.10 -6.23 -8.48
N GLU A 32 9.91 -6.81 -8.42
CA GLU A 32 8.63 -6.11 -8.44
C GLU A 32 7.81 -6.48 -7.22
N VAL A 33 7.04 -5.52 -6.71
CA VAL A 33 6.05 -5.77 -5.66
C VAL A 33 4.87 -6.49 -6.29
N HIS A 34 4.45 -7.58 -5.68
CA HIS A 34 3.29 -8.36 -6.08
C HIS A 34 2.28 -8.37 -4.94
N HIS A 35 1.02 -8.04 -5.25
CA HIS A 35 -0.11 -8.28 -4.35
C HIS A 35 -0.44 -9.77 -4.38
N ILE A 36 -0.22 -10.46 -3.26
CA ILE A 36 -0.47 -11.90 -3.11
C ILE A 36 -1.91 -12.21 -3.50
N PHE A 37 -2.85 -11.51 -2.85
CA PHE A 37 -4.24 -11.45 -3.29
C PHE A 37 -4.37 -10.27 -4.26
N PRO A 38 -4.72 -10.52 -5.53
CA PRO A 38 -4.75 -9.47 -6.54
C PRO A 38 -5.72 -8.35 -6.18
N LYS A 39 -5.23 -7.11 -6.28
CA LYS A 39 -5.98 -5.87 -6.06
C LYS A 39 -7.35 -5.87 -6.76
N ALA A 40 -7.39 -6.26 -8.03
CA ALA A 40 -8.63 -6.29 -8.81
C ALA A 40 -9.66 -7.31 -8.29
N GLN A 41 -9.23 -8.41 -7.67
CA GLN A 41 -10.14 -9.39 -7.07
C GLN A 41 -10.64 -8.90 -5.72
N LEU A 42 -9.76 -8.30 -4.91
CA LEU A 42 -10.12 -7.78 -3.59
C LEU A 42 -11.17 -6.65 -3.68
N TYR A 43 -11.03 -5.72 -4.62
CA TYR A 43 -12.04 -4.67 -4.80
C TYR A 43 -13.40 -5.21 -5.27
N LYS A 44 -13.45 -6.33 -6.01
CA LYS A 44 -14.72 -6.98 -6.36
C LYS A 44 -15.42 -7.61 -5.15
N HIS A 45 -14.75 -7.69 -4.01
CA HIS A 45 -15.26 -8.25 -2.76
C HIS A 45 -15.31 -7.18 -1.67
N ASP A 46 -15.33 -5.90 -2.07
CA ASP A 46 -15.56 -4.74 -1.20
C ASP A 46 -14.50 -4.57 -0.09
N TYR A 47 -13.29 -5.12 -0.28
CA TYR A 47 -12.17 -4.85 0.61
C TYR A 47 -11.66 -3.42 0.43
N ARG A 48 -11.39 -2.75 1.54
CA ARG A 48 -10.93 -1.36 1.59
C ARG A 48 -9.50 -1.23 1.06
N LYS A 49 -9.10 -0.09 0.48
CA LYS A 49 -7.72 0.09 -0.03
C LYS A 49 -6.65 -0.15 1.05
N SER A 50 -6.92 0.22 2.30
CA SER A 50 -6.01 -0.04 3.42
C SER A 50 -5.77 -1.54 3.65
N GLU A 51 -6.80 -2.36 3.45
CA GLU A 51 -6.71 -3.82 3.49
C GLU A 51 -6.01 -4.34 2.23
N VAL A 52 -6.39 -3.86 1.05
CA VAL A 52 -5.81 -4.26 -0.24
C VAL A 52 -4.30 -3.99 -0.31
N ASN A 53 -3.87 -2.83 0.19
CA ASN A 53 -2.48 -2.38 0.20
C ASN A 53 -1.77 -2.64 1.54
N ALA A 54 -2.30 -3.56 2.35
CA ALA A 54 -1.63 -3.99 3.56
C ALA A 54 -0.25 -4.58 3.22
N ILE A 55 0.77 -4.26 4.02
CA ILE A 55 2.13 -4.82 3.85
C ILE A 55 2.09 -6.36 3.86
N ALA A 56 1.19 -6.95 4.64
CA ALA A 56 0.96 -8.38 4.70
C ALA A 56 0.28 -8.97 3.45
N ASN A 57 -0.17 -8.16 2.49
CA ASN A 57 -0.59 -8.61 1.16
C ASN A 57 0.53 -8.48 0.11
N PHE A 58 1.71 -7.99 0.46
CA PHE A 58 2.80 -7.81 -0.51
C PHE A 58 3.84 -8.91 -0.43
N CYS A 59 4.36 -9.31 -1.57
CA CYS A 59 5.60 -10.07 -1.67
C CYS A 59 6.45 -9.49 -2.80
N PHE A 60 7.66 -10.01 -2.96
CA PHE A 60 8.51 -9.62 -4.06
C PHE A 60 8.72 -10.78 -5.00
N LEU A 61 8.65 -10.50 -6.30
CA LEU A 61 8.87 -11.48 -7.35
C LEU A 61 9.76 -10.86 -8.43
N THR A 62 10.31 -11.70 -9.29
CA THR A 62 10.86 -11.22 -10.55
C THR A 62 9.73 -10.72 -11.45
N LYS A 63 10.02 -9.75 -12.32
CA LYS A 63 9.07 -9.22 -13.29
C LYS A 63 8.38 -10.31 -14.12
N ASP A 64 9.14 -11.32 -14.58
CA ASP A 64 8.59 -12.43 -15.35
C ASP A 64 7.55 -13.24 -14.55
N THR A 65 7.91 -13.64 -13.33
CA THR A 65 6.99 -14.35 -12.42
C THR A 65 5.75 -13.53 -12.10
N ASN A 66 5.92 -12.22 -11.83
CA ASN A 66 4.81 -11.31 -11.56
C ASN A 66 3.81 -11.25 -12.73
N LEU A 67 4.31 -11.14 -13.97
CA LEU A 67 3.48 -11.16 -15.18
C LEU A 67 2.79 -12.51 -15.40
N ASN A 68 3.47 -13.62 -15.12
CA ASN A 68 2.92 -14.97 -15.30
C ASN A 68 1.81 -15.30 -14.30
N ILE A 69 1.89 -14.78 -13.06
CA ILE A 69 0.85 -14.96 -12.05
C ILE A 69 -0.35 -14.04 -12.34
N SER A 70 -0.10 -12.79 -12.75
CA SER A 70 -1.16 -11.81 -13.09
C SER A 70 -2.15 -11.62 -11.92
N ASP A 71 -3.44 -11.74 -12.18
CA ASP A 71 -4.58 -11.53 -11.28
C ASP A 71 -5.20 -12.85 -10.80
N ARG A 72 -4.42 -13.94 -10.84
CA ARG A 72 -4.82 -15.25 -10.34
C ARG A 72 -4.91 -15.25 -8.81
N LEU A 73 -5.91 -15.93 -8.26
CA LEU A 73 -6.09 -16.07 -6.81
C LEU A 73 -5.06 -17.05 -6.19
N PRO A 74 -4.60 -16.80 -4.96
CA PRO A 74 -3.67 -17.69 -4.24
C PRO A 74 -4.12 -19.14 -4.16
N GLU A 75 -5.42 -19.39 -3.93
CA GLU A 75 -5.99 -20.74 -3.91
C GLU A 75 -5.68 -21.57 -5.17
N ILE A 76 -5.44 -20.91 -6.30
CA ILE A 76 -5.09 -21.54 -7.57
C ILE A 76 -3.57 -21.69 -7.69
N TYR A 77 -2.83 -20.58 -7.62
CA TYR A 77 -1.41 -20.60 -8.00
C TYR A 77 -0.46 -21.07 -6.88
N PHE A 78 -0.85 -20.99 -5.60
CA PHE A 78 0.00 -21.48 -4.51
C PHE A 78 0.25 -22.98 -4.58
N ALA A 79 -0.76 -23.78 -4.96
CA ALA A 79 -0.59 -25.22 -5.14
C ALA A 79 0.47 -25.52 -6.21
N GLU A 80 0.42 -24.81 -7.35
CA GLU A 80 1.40 -24.95 -8.43
C GLU A 80 2.82 -24.56 -8.00
N VAL A 81 2.94 -23.47 -7.21
CA VAL A 81 4.24 -23.01 -6.68
C VAL A 81 4.79 -24.03 -5.69
N ALA A 82 3.96 -24.54 -4.78
CA ALA A 82 4.37 -25.53 -3.79
C ALA A 82 4.82 -26.85 -4.43
N GLU A 83 4.16 -27.27 -5.51
CA GLU A 83 4.53 -28.44 -6.30
C GLU A 83 5.84 -28.24 -7.06
N LYS A 84 5.97 -27.14 -7.81
CA LYS A 84 7.15 -26.87 -8.65
C LYS A 84 8.39 -26.53 -7.81
N HIS A 85 8.20 -25.76 -6.75
CA HIS A 85 9.26 -25.20 -5.91
C HIS A 85 8.96 -25.39 -4.42
N PRO A 86 9.10 -26.62 -3.90
CA PRO A 86 8.83 -26.91 -2.49
C PRO A 86 9.55 -25.95 -1.53
N GLY A 87 8.78 -25.38 -0.61
CA GLY A 87 9.27 -24.42 0.40
C GLY A 87 9.37 -22.97 -0.07
N ALA A 88 9.21 -22.65 -1.35
CA ALA A 88 9.31 -21.26 -1.84
C ALA A 88 8.30 -20.31 -1.17
N LEU A 89 7.05 -20.75 -0.98
CA LEU A 89 6.01 -19.99 -0.27
C LEU A 89 6.44 -19.64 1.17
N ALA A 90 6.99 -20.62 1.90
CA ALA A 90 7.45 -20.44 3.28
C ALA A 90 8.59 -19.43 3.38
N THR A 91 9.48 -19.35 2.38
CA THR A 91 10.55 -18.34 2.35
C THR A 91 10.04 -16.89 2.17
N GLN A 92 8.76 -16.72 1.83
CA GLN A 92 8.09 -15.42 1.76
C GLN A 92 7.02 -15.24 2.85
N TRP A 93 7.11 -16.06 3.91
CA TRP A 93 6.25 -16.02 5.10
C TRP A 93 4.76 -16.14 4.77
N VAL A 94 4.43 -17.00 3.81
CA VAL A 94 3.05 -17.36 3.49
C VAL A 94 2.54 -18.34 4.55
N PRO A 95 1.39 -18.08 5.20
CA PRO A 95 0.71 -19.07 6.04
C PRO A 95 0.42 -20.36 5.25
N MET A 96 0.84 -21.50 5.79
CA MET A 96 0.75 -22.80 5.08
C MET A 96 -0.60 -23.52 5.29
N ASP A 97 -1.50 -22.95 6.09
CA ASP A 97 -2.88 -23.43 6.14
C ASP A 97 -3.61 -23.05 4.84
N THR A 98 -3.93 -24.06 4.04
CA THR A 98 -4.58 -23.88 2.73
C THR A 98 -5.97 -23.24 2.81
N ALA A 99 -6.64 -23.29 3.97
CA ALA A 99 -7.90 -22.57 4.15
C ALA A 99 -7.70 -21.05 3.99
N LEU A 100 -6.57 -20.53 4.45
CA LEU A 100 -6.22 -19.10 4.38
C LEU A 100 -5.87 -18.62 2.97
N TRP A 101 -5.77 -19.51 1.98
CA TRP A 101 -5.44 -19.13 0.61
C TRP A 101 -6.66 -18.67 -0.19
N LYS A 102 -7.86 -18.90 0.36
CA LYS A 102 -9.11 -18.50 -0.25
C LYS A 102 -9.44 -17.05 0.06
N ILE A 103 -10.08 -16.38 -0.89
CA ILE A 103 -10.36 -14.94 -0.78
C ILE A 103 -11.32 -14.63 0.37
N GLU A 104 -12.25 -15.51 0.71
CA GLU A 104 -13.14 -15.32 1.87
C GLU A 104 -12.39 -15.24 3.21
N ASN A 105 -11.17 -15.79 3.29
CA ASN A 105 -10.34 -15.80 4.48
C ASN A 105 -9.19 -14.78 4.40
N TYR A 106 -9.31 -13.77 3.51
CA TYR A 106 -8.26 -12.80 3.26
C TYR A 106 -7.80 -12.04 4.52
N LEU A 107 -8.73 -11.58 5.36
CA LEU A 107 -8.38 -10.85 6.58
C LEU A 107 -7.61 -11.74 7.57
N ASP A 108 -8.03 -13.00 7.72
CA ASP A 108 -7.33 -13.97 8.56
C ASP A 108 -5.94 -14.30 8.00
N PHE A 109 -5.79 -14.37 6.68
CA PHE A 109 -4.48 -14.49 6.03
C PHE A 109 -3.56 -13.32 6.40
N LEU A 110 -4.07 -12.08 6.35
CA LEU A 110 -3.30 -10.90 6.75
C LEU A 110 -2.85 -10.99 8.21
N GLU A 111 -3.74 -11.39 9.13
CA GLU A 111 -3.41 -11.55 10.55
C GLU A 111 -2.30 -12.59 10.77
N GLN A 112 -2.44 -13.78 10.18
CA GLN A 112 -1.43 -14.83 10.32
C GLN A 112 -0.10 -14.43 9.70
N ARG A 113 -0.14 -13.79 8.52
CA ARG A 113 1.08 -13.34 7.85
C ARG A 113 1.77 -12.20 8.60
N LYS A 114 1.03 -11.30 9.27
CA LYS A 114 1.63 -10.27 10.15
C LYS A 114 2.47 -10.89 11.26
N ILE A 115 1.98 -11.96 11.89
CA ILE A 115 2.73 -12.68 12.94
C ILE A 115 4.05 -13.22 12.37
N LEU A 116 3.99 -13.95 11.25
CA LEU A 116 5.18 -14.54 10.62
C LEU A 116 6.20 -13.47 10.19
N LEU A 117 5.73 -12.35 9.63
CA LEU A 117 6.59 -11.23 9.23
C LEU A 117 7.23 -10.55 10.45
N ALA A 118 6.49 -10.39 11.55
CA ALA A 118 7.01 -9.80 12.77
C ALA A 118 8.06 -10.70 13.43
N GLU A 119 7.82 -12.00 13.49
CA GLU A 119 8.77 -13.00 13.99
C GLU A 119 10.09 -12.96 13.20
N GLU A 120 10.01 -12.94 11.86
CA GLU A 120 11.21 -12.85 11.04
C GLU A 120 11.91 -11.49 11.22
N ALA A 121 11.17 -10.38 11.28
CA ALA A 121 11.76 -9.07 11.50
C ALA A 121 12.54 -9.02 12.81
N ASN A 122 11.97 -9.53 13.89
CA ASN A 122 12.61 -9.62 15.20
C ASN A 122 13.86 -10.53 15.14
N LYS A 123 13.76 -11.68 14.49
CA LYS A 123 14.90 -12.59 14.28
C LYS A 123 16.05 -11.91 13.53
N ARG A 124 15.76 -11.16 12.47
CA ARG A 124 16.79 -10.44 11.70
C ARG A 124 17.39 -9.29 12.49
N MET A 125 16.58 -8.56 13.24
CA MET A 125 17.07 -7.49 14.11
C MET A 125 17.99 -8.01 15.21
N ALA A 126 17.60 -9.09 15.90
CA ALA A 126 18.44 -9.76 16.89
C ALA A 126 19.78 -10.21 16.31
N SER A 127 19.76 -10.79 15.10
CA SER A 127 21.00 -11.18 14.40
C SER A 127 21.90 -9.99 14.08
N LEU A 128 21.36 -8.82 13.72
CA LEU A 128 22.15 -7.61 13.45
C LEU A 128 22.77 -7.03 14.73
N LEU A 129 22.10 -7.23 15.87
CA LEU A 129 22.60 -6.86 17.19
C LEU A 129 23.53 -7.92 17.79
N HIS A 130 23.99 -8.91 17.03
CA HIS A 130 24.81 -10.02 17.54
C HIS A 130 24.16 -10.79 18.70
N ASN A 131 22.83 -10.86 18.70
CA ASN A 131 21.98 -11.39 19.77
C ASN A 131 22.05 -10.63 21.10
N ASP A 132 22.52 -9.37 21.10
CA ASP A 132 22.35 -8.45 22.21
C ASP A 132 20.90 -7.91 22.22
N SER A 133 20.02 -8.62 22.94
CA SER A 133 18.60 -8.31 23.02
C SER A 133 18.25 -7.18 23.97
N GLN A 134 19.22 -6.59 24.67
CA GLN A 134 18.95 -5.55 25.67
C GLN A 134 18.18 -4.36 25.08
N TRP A 135 18.37 -4.08 23.78
CA TRP A 135 17.67 -3.01 23.04
C TRP A 135 16.32 -3.43 22.44
N LEU A 136 16.02 -4.73 22.42
CA LEU A 136 14.75 -5.29 21.96
C LEU A 136 13.78 -5.56 23.14
N GLU A 137 14.29 -5.49 24.36
CA GLU A 137 13.52 -5.66 25.59
C GLU A 137 12.78 -4.36 25.95
N GLY A 138 11.44 -4.42 25.94
CA GLY A 138 10.58 -3.30 26.29
C GLY A 138 9.10 -3.65 26.12
N GLU A 139 8.22 -2.87 26.76
CA GLU A 139 6.79 -3.02 26.53
C GLU A 139 6.44 -2.61 25.10
N VAL A 140 5.78 -3.50 24.36
CA VAL A 140 5.19 -3.17 23.07
C VAL A 140 4.11 -2.12 23.31
N ARG A 141 4.39 -0.86 22.95
CA ARG A 141 3.37 0.19 22.94
C ARG A 141 2.34 -0.18 21.87
N ARG A 142 1.21 -0.71 22.32
CA ARG A 142 0.02 -0.83 21.48
C ARG A 142 -0.54 0.56 21.30
N PHE A 143 -0.36 1.15 20.13
CA PHE A 143 -1.20 2.27 19.73
C PHE A 143 -2.63 1.74 19.70
N ALA A 144 -3.57 2.49 20.28
CA ALA A 144 -4.98 2.16 20.13
C ALA A 144 -5.31 2.00 18.64
N GLU A 145 -6.24 1.11 18.30
CA GLU A 145 -6.80 1.07 16.95
C GLU A 145 -7.38 2.45 16.65
N ASN A 146 -6.61 3.28 15.96
CA ASN A 146 -7.10 4.55 15.48
C ASN A 146 -8.09 4.21 14.36
N THR A 147 -9.37 4.51 14.57
CA THR A 147 -10.33 4.56 13.47
C THR A 147 -9.91 5.70 12.56
N VAL A 148 -9.11 5.39 11.55
CA VAL A 148 -8.70 6.36 10.53
C VAL A 148 -9.91 6.60 9.62
N LEU A 149 -10.32 7.86 9.49
CA LEU A 149 -11.45 8.23 8.64
C LEU A 149 -11.02 8.35 7.17
N GLY A 150 -11.90 7.89 6.29
CA GLY A 150 -11.76 7.99 4.83
C GLY A 150 -10.67 7.13 4.19
N GLY A 151 -10.40 7.47 2.94
CA GLY A 151 -9.44 6.83 2.06
C GLY A 151 -10.14 5.99 0.99
N ILE A 152 -9.54 6.00 -0.19
CA ILE A 152 -9.99 5.28 -1.38
C ILE A 152 -10.54 3.88 -1.11
N THR A 153 -11.72 3.60 -1.62
CA THR A 153 -12.45 2.34 -1.36
C THR A 153 -12.59 1.47 -2.60
N SER A 154 -12.37 2.02 -3.81
CA SER A 154 -12.54 1.26 -5.05
C SER A 154 -11.43 1.49 -6.09
N ALA A 155 -11.27 0.53 -7.00
CA ALA A 155 -10.37 0.65 -8.16
C ALA A 155 -10.78 1.80 -9.10
N SER A 156 -12.09 2.05 -9.24
CA SER A 156 -12.61 3.13 -10.09
C SER A 156 -12.21 4.48 -9.54
N GLU A 157 -12.33 4.64 -8.22
CA GLU A 157 -11.94 5.85 -7.51
C GLU A 157 -10.44 6.10 -7.64
N GLU A 158 -9.61 5.08 -7.41
CA GLU A 158 -8.16 5.19 -7.57
C GLU A 158 -7.75 5.57 -9.00
N SER A 159 -8.36 4.93 -10.01
CA SER A 159 -8.13 5.26 -11.42
C SER A 159 -8.51 6.71 -11.72
N ALA A 160 -9.64 7.19 -11.20
CA ALA A 160 -10.08 8.57 -11.39
C ALA A 160 -9.11 9.59 -10.78
N LEU A 161 -8.52 9.26 -9.63
CA LEU A 161 -7.53 10.12 -8.95
C LEU A 161 -6.19 10.10 -9.67
N GLU A 162 -5.74 8.94 -10.16
CA GLU A 162 -4.55 8.83 -11.01
C GLU A 162 -4.72 9.61 -12.32
N GLU A 163 -5.88 9.51 -12.98
CA GLU A 163 -6.22 10.29 -14.17
C GLU A 163 -6.24 11.79 -13.89
N LEU A 164 -6.79 12.21 -12.74
CA LEU A 164 -6.76 13.60 -12.31
C LEU A 164 -5.33 14.08 -12.14
N ASN A 165 -4.48 13.33 -11.42
CA ASN A 165 -3.08 13.67 -11.21
C ASN A 165 -2.31 13.78 -12.53
N ASN A 166 -2.48 12.82 -13.44
CA ASN A 166 -1.88 12.85 -14.77
C ASN A 166 -2.35 14.06 -15.58
N TRP A 167 -3.62 14.43 -15.46
CA TRP A 167 -4.16 15.63 -16.09
C TRP A 167 -3.54 16.91 -15.53
N VAL A 168 -3.39 17.03 -14.19
CA VAL A 168 -2.73 18.17 -13.53
C VAL A 168 -1.28 18.31 -14.00
N LEU A 169 -0.54 17.19 -14.06
CA LEU A 169 0.82 17.17 -14.58
C LEU A 169 0.89 17.63 -16.05
N ALA A 170 -0.08 17.23 -16.87
CA ALA A 170 -0.17 17.66 -18.27
C ALA A 170 -0.45 19.17 -18.41
N GLN A 171 -0.95 19.85 -17.36
CA GLN A 171 -1.04 21.31 -17.30
C GLN A 171 0.25 21.99 -16.84
N GLY A 172 1.33 21.22 -16.56
CA GLY A 172 2.60 21.75 -16.04
C GLY A 172 2.60 22.04 -14.54
N LEU A 173 1.60 21.53 -13.80
CA LEU A 173 1.45 21.71 -12.37
C LEU A 173 1.96 20.48 -11.60
N PRO A 174 2.38 20.61 -10.33
CA PRO A 174 2.88 19.49 -9.55
C PRO A 174 1.77 18.50 -9.19
N LEU A 175 2.14 17.22 -9.09
CA LEU A 175 1.25 16.13 -8.68
C LEU A 175 0.85 16.25 -7.21
N GLY A 176 -0.37 15.85 -6.90
CA GLY A 176 -0.83 15.70 -5.52
C GLY A 176 -0.45 14.35 -4.94
N THR A 177 -0.51 14.23 -3.62
CA THR A 177 -0.25 12.99 -2.89
C THR A 177 -1.53 12.17 -2.82
N ILE A 178 -1.55 11.01 -3.48
CA ILE A 178 -2.64 10.03 -3.37
C ILE A 178 -2.58 9.35 -2.01
N SER A 179 -3.73 9.15 -1.37
CA SER A 179 -3.86 8.58 -0.03
C SER A 179 -2.99 9.35 0.97
N TYR A 180 -3.23 10.65 1.05
CA TYR A 180 -2.49 11.55 1.93
C TYR A 180 -2.86 11.29 3.40
N ASP A 181 -1.89 10.87 4.19
CA ASP A 181 -2.03 10.64 5.62
C ASP A 181 -2.09 11.98 6.37
N TYR A 182 -3.28 12.36 6.83
CA TYR A 182 -3.45 13.56 7.65
C TYR A 182 -3.22 13.24 9.14
N THR A 183 -2.23 13.89 9.72
CA THR A 183 -1.84 13.75 11.13
C THR A 183 -2.10 15.03 11.92
N GLU A 184 -2.52 14.87 13.17
CA GLU A 184 -2.66 15.99 14.11
C GLU A 184 -1.28 16.55 14.50
N GLU A 185 -1.14 17.88 14.39
CA GLU A 185 0.08 18.58 14.76
C GLU A 185 0.40 18.40 16.26
N GLY A 186 1.66 18.13 16.57
CA GLY A 186 2.17 17.96 17.94
C GLY A 186 2.09 16.52 18.48
N THR A 187 1.03 15.78 18.19
CA THR A 187 0.91 14.37 18.61
C THR A 187 1.43 13.40 17.55
N GLY A 188 1.39 13.80 16.27
CA GLY A 188 1.69 12.91 15.14
C GLY A 188 0.67 11.80 14.95
N GLN A 189 -0.50 11.90 15.62
CA GLN A 189 -1.56 10.90 15.52
C GLN A 189 -2.25 11.04 14.15
N GLN A 190 -2.29 9.97 13.37
CA GLN A 190 -3.11 9.91 12.15
C GLN A 190 -4.59 10.02 12.48
N LYS A 191 -5.29 10.96 11.84
CA LYS A 191 -6.73 11.21 12.03
C LYS A 191 -7.55 10.75 10.82
N ALA A 192 -7.05 10.99 9.61
CA ALA A 192 -7.75 10.64 8.37
C ALA A 192 -6.77 10.35 7.23
N ILE A 193 -7.30 9.74 6.17
CA ILE A 193 -6.65 9.60 4.87
C ILE A 193 -7.49 10.39 3.87
N PHE A 194 -6.87 11.33 3.17
CA PHE A 194 -7.51 12.05 2.07
C PHE A 194 -7.14 11.38 0.74
N ASP A 195 -8.08 11.26 -0.19
CA ASP A 195 -7.85 10.46 -1.39
C ASP A 195 -6.77 11.03 -2.30
N LEU A 196 -6.77 12.35 -2.47
CA LEU A 196 -5.72 13.09 -3.14
C LEU A 196 -5.61 14.49 -2.54
N ALA A 197 -4.42 14.88 -2.09
CA ALA A 197 -4.21 16.18 -1.48
C ALA A 197 -2.96 16.92 -1.98
N TRP A 198 -3.07 18.24 -1.99
CA TRP A 198 -1.95 19.17 -2.10
C TRP A 198 -1.89 19.98 -0.80
N PRO A 199 -1.11 19.52 0.22
CA PRO A 199 -1.10 20.13 1.54
C PRO A 199 -0.58 21.55 1.57
N GLU A 200 0.29 21.93 0.62
CA GLU A 200 0.81 23.29 0.47
C GLU A 200 0.14 24.06 -0.67
N GLY A 201 -0.99 23.54 -1.17
CA GLY A 201 -1.64 23.98 -2.40
C GLY A 201 -0.97 23.44 -3.66
N ILE A 202 -1.65 23.59 -4.80
CA ILE A 202 -1.13 23.15 -6.11
C ILE A 202 0.12 23.94 -6.51
N GLN A 203 0.12 25.24 -6.24
CA GLN A 203 1.30 26.09 -6.35
C GLN A 203 1.66 26.55 -4.95
N GLU A 204 2.79 26.05 -4.43
CA GLU A 204 3.27 26.32 -3.09
C GLU A 204 3.37 27.82 -2.83
N GLY A 205 2.72 28.29 -1.78
CA GLY A 205 2.67 29.70 -1.39
C GLY A 205 1.79 30.63 -2.26
N LEU A 206 1.22 30.13 -3.37
CA LEU A 206 0.34 30.89 -4.27
C LEU A 206 -1.11 30.41 -4.24
N SER A 207 -1.35 29.18 -3.81
CA SER A 207 -2.67 28.58 -3.72
C SER A 207 -2.89 27.97 -2.34
N GLN A 208 -4.15 27.93 -1.90
CA GLN A 208 -4.49 27.29 -0.62
C GLN A 208 -4.40 25.76 -0.73
N PRO A 209 -4.26 25.05 0.40
CA PRO A 209 -4.31 23.59 0.45
C PRO A 209 -5.63 23.06 -0.12
N ILE A 210 -5.56 21.98 -0.90
CA ILE A 210 -6.76 21.35 -1.45
C ILE A 210 -6.75 19.83 -1.24
N ALA A 211 -7.95 19.26 -1.11
CA ALA A 211 -8.16 17.81 -1.01
C ALA A 211 -9.32 17.39 -1.93
N VAL A 212 -9.16 16.28 -2.63
CA VAL A 212 -10.22 15.59 -3.38
C VAL A 212 -10.62 14.37 -2.55
N MET A 213 -11.92 14.24 -2.32
CA MET A 213 -12.55 13.30 -1.37
C MET A 213 -13.71 12.62 -2.10
N LEU A 214 -13.47 11.50 -2.76
CA LEU A 214 -14.45 10.82 -3.62
C LEU A 214 -15.25 9.80 -2.81
N ASP A 215 -16.58 9.84 -2.92
CA ASP A 215 -17.48 8.92 -2.21
C ASP A 215 -17.29 8.89 -0.67
N GLU A 216 -16.75 9.97 -0.11
CA GLU A 216 -16.42 10.11 1.31
C GLU A 216 -17.61 10.54 2.19
N GLU A 217 -17.57 10.13 3.46
CA GLU A 217 -18.57 10.55 4.44
C GLU A 217 -18.44 12.03 4.80
N LYS A 218 -19.56 12.65 5.21
CA LYS A 218 -19.59 14.07 5.59
C LYS A 218 -18.64 14.39 6.74
N GLU A 219 -18.39 13.43 7.63
CA GLU A 219 -17.47 13.60 8.75
C GLU A 219 -16.01 13.74 8.26
N THR A 220 -15.57 12.90 7.33
CA THR A 220 -14.22 12.97 6.73
C THR A 220 -14.01 14.32 6.02
N ILE A 221 -15.00 14.75 5.23
CA ILE A 221 -14.95 16.04 4.51
C ILE A 221 -14.92 17.22 5.48
N ALA A 222 -15.71 17.16 6.56
CA ALA A 222 -15.71 18.21 7.59
C ALA A 222 -14.35 18.30 8.31
N MET A 223 -13.70 17.17 8.56
CA MET A 223 -12.35 17.13 9.14
C MET A 223 -11.33 17.80 8.21
N ALA A 224 -11.30 17.44 6.93
CA ALA A 224 -10.39 18.04 5.95
C ALA A 224 -10.60 19.57 5.83
N SER A 225 -11.86 20.00 5.80
CA SER A 225 -12.21 21.42 5.79
C SER A 225 -11.74 22.17 7.05
N GLN A 226 -11.92 21.59 8.23
CA GLN A 226 -11.43 22.15 9.49
C GLN A 226 -9.90 22.19 9.56
N ALA A 227 -9.22 21.28 8.88
CA ALA A 227 -7.77 21.26 8.71
C ALA A 227 -7.25 22.30 7.70
N GLY A 228 -8.12 23.13 7.12
CA GLY A 228 -7.74 24.21 6.20
C GLY A 228 -7.70 23.80 4.73
N PHE A 229 -8.15 22.60 4.38
CA PHE A 229 -8.21 22.15 2.99
C PHE A 229 -9.49 22.61 2.31
N ARG A 230 -9.37 23.18 1.11
CA ARG A 230 -10.52 23.29 0.20
C ARG A 230 -10.84 21.90 -0.36
N CYS A 231 -12.00 21.38 0.01
CA CYS A 231 -12.42 20.03 -0.35
C CYS A 231 -13.23 20.01 -1.66
N PHE A 232 -13.00 18.99 -2.49
CA PHE A 232 -13.75 18.70 -3.71
C PHE A 232 -14.29 17.26 -3.65
N THR A 233 -15.57 17.06 -3.94
CA THR A 233 -16.19 15.72 -3.90
C THR A 233 -16.30 15.07 -5.29
N SER A 234 -15.71 15.70 -6.31
CA SER A 234 -15.57 15.11 -7.64
C SER A 234 -14.31 15.62 -8.35
N THR A 235 -13.76 14.80 -9.23
CA THR A 235 -12.59 15.16 -10.05
C THR A 235 -12.90 16.33 -10.98
N GLU A 236 -14.13 16.42 -11.49
CA GLU A 236 -14.56 17.50 -12.39
C GLU A 236 -14.67 18.87 -11.69
N GLU A 237 -15.08 18.91 -10.42
CA GLU A 237 -15.05 20.14 -9.62
C GLU A 237 -13.62 20.62 -9.36
N CYS A 238 -12.71 19.70 -9.04
CA CYS A 238 -11.30 20.01 -8.86
C CYS A 238 -10.69 20.55 -10.17
N LYS A 239 -10.90 19.86 -11.31
CA LYS A 239 -10.44 20.33 -12.64
C LYS A 239 -10.98 21.72 -12.97
N ARG A 240 -12.25 22.00 -12.63
CA ARG A 240 -12.86 23.32 -12.86
C ARG A 240 -12.15 24.40 -12.05
N TYR A 241 -11.93 24.16 -10.75
CA TYR A 241 -11.18 25.06 -9.88
C TYR A 241 -9.77 25.35 -10.43
N ILE A 242 -9.04 24.31 -10.83
CA ILE A 242 -7.70 24.45 -11.39
C ILE A 242 -7.72 25.33 -12.65
N LYS A 243 -8.69 25.09 -13.54
CA LYS A 243 -8.83 25.91 -14.75
C LYS A 243 -9.17 27.36 -14.45
N THR A 244 -10.02 27.65 -13.48
CA THR A 244 -10.55 29.01 -13.28
C THR A 244 -9.73 29.86 -12.32
N GLU A 245 -9.08 29.24 -11.33
CA GLU A 245 -8.41 29.96 -10.23
C GLU A 245 -6.89 29.79 -10.24
N ILE A 246 -6.37 28.69 -10.80
CA ILE A 246 -4.93 28.40 -10.81
C ILE A 246 -4.29 28.75 -12.15
N LEU A 247 -4.89 28.29 -13.25
CA LEU A 247 -4.36 28.49 -14.60
C LEU A 247 -4.70 29.85 -15.22
N VAL A 248 -5.70 30.56 -14.69
CA VAL A 248 -6.17 31.88 -15.20
C VAL A 248 -5.53 33.04 -14.44
N ALA A 249 -4.82 32.78 -13.34
CA ALA A 249 -4.06 33.79 -12.62
C ALA A 249 -2.78 34.17 -13.40
N GLU A 250 -2.93 34.95 -14.48
CA GLU A 250 -1.88 35.77 -15.11
C GLU A 250 -1.96 37.22 -14.62
#